data_AF-A0A2S1QVH2-F1
#
_entry.id   AF-A0A2S1QVH2-F1
#
_cell.length_a   1.000
_cell.length_b   1.000
_cell.length_c   1.000
_cell.angle_alpha   90.00
_cell.angle_beta   90.00
_cell.angle_gamma   90.00
#
_symmetry.space_group_name_H-M   'P 1'
#
loop_
_entity.id
_entity.type
_entity.pdbx_description
1 polymer ?
#
loop_
_entity_poly.entity_id
_entity_poly.type
_entity_poly.pdbx_seq_one_letter_code
_entity_poly.pdbx_strand_id
1 'polypeptide(L)'
;MSIFLFFIYLAVKQSLIDKQIIMIKRMNSAMKVVAAFMMVVFFTTAVTAQEKEKATEGAKVVTTQMKAQLALNDSQYTKVMDVNKTFLQKAAEAEKGTTNPTEKAKKIKAVTDERDTKLKSVLTETQYKTYTANKANYGKKFREYYQ
;
A
#
# COMPACT_ATOMS: atom_id res chain seq x y z
N MET A 1 49.02 26.33 51.27
CA MET A 1 47.98 26.84 50.35
C MET A 1 47.84 26.00 49.07
N SER A 2 48.93 25.51 48.46
CA SER A 2 48.90 24.80 47.17
C SER A 2 48.17 23.44 47.14
N ILE A 3 48.19 22.67 48.24
CA ILE A 3 47.53 21.36 48.30
C ILE A 3 46.00 21.51 48.25
N PHE A 4 45.45 22.54 48.90
CA PHE A 4 44.01 22.80 48.90
C PHE A 4 43.47 23.17 47.51
N LEU A 5 44.22 24.00 46.77
CA LEU A 5 43.88 24.35 45.38
C LEU A 5 43.94 23.13 44.45
N PHE A 6 44.88 22.21 44.69
CA PHE A 6 44.96 20.96 43.92
C PHE A 6 43.73 20.06 44.12
N PHE A 7 43.26 19.90 45.37
CA PHE A 7 42.03 19.13 45.64
C PHE A 7 40.79 19.77 45.02
N ILE A 8 40.68 21.11 45.03
CA ILE A 8 39.60 21.83 44.35
C ILE A 8 39.63 21.57 42.84
N TYR A 9 40.81 21.68 42.21
CA TYR A 9 40.97 21.40 40.78
C TYR A 9 40.53 19.97 40.43
N LEU A 10 40.92 18.99 41.24
CA LEU A 10 40.60 17.58 41.01
C LEU A 10 39.10 17.30 41.16
N ALA A 11 38.44 17.91 42.14
CA ALA A 11 37.00 17.81 42.35
C ALA A 11 36.19 18.44 41.20
N VAL A 12 36.60 19.62 40.71
CA VAL A 12 35.96 20.28 39.56
C VAL A 12 36.15 19.44 38.30
N LYS A 13 37.35 18.90 38.06
CA LYS A 13 37.63 18.04 36.91
C LYS A 13 36.80 16.75 36.95
N GLN A 14 36.67 16.12 38.11
CA GLN A 14 35.82 14.93 38.29
C GLN A 14 34.34 15.25 38.03
N SER A 15 33.84 16.38 38.55
CA SER A 15 32.46 16.83 38.31
C SER A 15 32.16 17.06 36.81
N LEU A 16 33.12 17.60 36.06
CA LEU A 16 32.99 17.79 34.60
C LEU A 16 32.97 16.44 33.85
N ILE A 17 33.80 15.48 34.27
CA ILE A 17 33.83 14.13 33.70
C ILE A 17 32.50 13.41 33.98
N ASP A 18 31.98 13.49 35.20
CA ASP A 18 30.72 12.84 35.56
C ASP A 18 29.54 13.43 34.76
N LYS A 19 29.51 14.76 34.56
CA LYS A 19 28.50 15.42 33.70
C LYS A 19 28.58 14.95 32.26
N GLN A 20 29.79 14.81 31.70
CA GLN A 20 29.99 14.28 30.34
C GLN A 20 29.50 12.83 30.22
N ILE A 21 29.83 11.97 31.21
CA ILE A 21 29.38 10.57 31.25
C ILE A 21 27.84 10.49 31.33
N ILE A 22 27.21 11.32 32.15
CA ILE A 22 25.74 11.39 32.27
C ILE A 22 25.12 11.83 30.93
N MET A 23 25.70 12.84 30.27
CA MET A 23 25.22 13.33 28.97
C MET A 23 25.33 12.25 27.88
N ILE A 24 26.47 11.55 27.79
CA ILE A 24 26.69 10.46 26.84
C ILE A 24 25.71 9.30 27.08
N LYS A 25 25.49 8.91 28.34
CA LYS A 25 24.50 7.86 28.68
C LYS A 25 23.08 8.27 28.25
N ARG A 26 22.68 9.52 28.50
CA ARG A 26 21.38 10.06 28.07
C ARG A 26 21.24 10.06 26.55
N MET A 27 22.31 10.43 25.83
CA MET A 27 22.33 10.47 24.37
C MET A 27 22.26 9.06 23.75
N ASN A 28 22.95 8.08 24.34
CA ASN A 28 22.85 6.67 23.92
C ASN A 28 21.45 6.09 24.17
N SER A 29 20.82 6.42 25.30
CA SER A 29 19.43 6.02 25.55
C SER A 29 18.44 6.69 24.59
N ALA A 30 18.62 7.99 24.31
CA ALA A 30 17.81 8.71 23.32
C ALA A 30 18.00 8.13 21.90
N MET A 31 19.23 7.79 21.52
CA MET A 31 19.55 7.22 20.21
C MET A 31 18.88 5.85 20.01
N LYS A 32 18.81 5.03 21.06
CA LYS A 32 18.06 3.75 21.03
C LYS A 32 16.56 3.96 20.80
N VAL A 33 15.97 4.99 21.42
CA VAL A 33 14.55 5.33 21.22
C VAL A 33 14.30 5.83 19.79
N VAL A 34 15.19 6.67 19.25
CA VAL A 34 15.11 7.17 17.87
C VAL A 34 15.25 6.02 16.86
N ALA A 35 16.20 5.10 17.07
CA ALA A 35 16.37 3.94 16.20
C ALA A 35 15.13 3.01 16.21
N ALA A 36 14.54 2.78 17.39
CA ALA A 36 13.31 2.00 17.50
C ALA A 36 12.12 2.69 16.79
N PHE A 37 12.00 4.01 16.90
CA PHE A 37 10.94 4.77 16.23
C PHE A 37 11.11 4.76 14.70
N MET A 38 12.34 4.92 14.19
CA MET A 38 12.63 4.79 12.75
C MET A 38 12.26 3.40 12.23
N MET A 39 12.55 2.34 12.97
CA MET A 39 12.22 0.97 12.57
C MET A 39 10.70 0.78 12.37
N VAL A 40 9.87 1.34 13.25
CA VAL A 40 8.41 1.28 13.14
C VAL A 40 7.90 2.02 11.88
N VAL A 41 8.51 3.15 11.51
CA VAL A 41 8.12 3.92 10.33
C VAL A 41 8.43 3.19 9.01
N PHE A 42 9.51 2.40 8.94
CA PHE A 42 9.82 1.61 7.74
C PHE A 42 8.81 0.48 7.47
N PHE A 43 8.20 -0.11 8.50
CA PHE A 43 7.23 -1.20 8.34
C PHE A 43 5.88 -0.77 7.77
N THR A 44 5.46 0.49 7.97
CA THR A 44 4.11 0.93 7.56
C THR A 44 4.00 1.18 6.05
N THR A 45 5.09 1.54 5.37
CA THR A 45 5.06 1.84 3.92
C THR A 45 5.04 0.58 3.05
N ALA A 46 5.64 -0.52 3.49
CA ALA A 46 5.74 -1.77 2.74
C ALA A 46 4.37 -2.39 2.42
N VAL A 47 3.40 -2.27 3.33
CA VAL A 47 2.03 -2.79 3.14
C VAL A 47 1.33 -2.11 1.97
N THR A 48 1.52 -0.80 1.78
CA THR A 48 0.86 -0.04 0.71
C THR A 48 1.42 -0.34 -0.69
N ALA A 49 2.71 -0.70 -0.77
CA ALA A 49 3.37 -1.04 -2.02
C ALA A 49 2.93 -2.43 -2.53
N GLN A 50 2.89 -3.42 -1.63
CA GLN A 50 2.48 -4.79 -1.95
C GLN A 50 1.05 -4.87 -2.51
N GLU A 51 0.13 -4.05 -1.98
CA GLU A 51 -1.26 -4.00 -2.43
C GLU A 51 -1.41 -3.43 -3.85
N LYS A 52 -0.64 -2.37 -4.16
CA LYS A 52 -0.63 -1.76 -5.50
C LYS A 52 -0.05 -2.70 -6.55
N GLU A 53 0.96 -3.48 -6.18
CA GLU A 53 1.54 -4.50 -7.05
C GLU A 53 0.54 -5.64 -7.31
N LYS A 54 -0.10 -6.18 -6.25
CA LYS A 54 -1.13 -7.22 -6.39
C LYS A 54 -2.29 -6.75 -7.28
N ALA A 55 -2.72 -5.49 -7.16
CA ALA A 55 -3.73 -4.91 -8.06
C ALA A 55 -3.28 -4.80 -9.51
N THR A 56 -2.00 -4.49 -9.75
CA THR A 56 -1.46 -4.39 -11.11
C THR A 56 -1.38 -5.76 -11.78
N GLU A 57 -0.86 -6.76 -11.06
CA GLU A 57 -0.77 -8.13 -11.58
C GLU A 57 -2.16 -8.77 -11.77
N GLY A 58 -3.08 -8.58 -10.82
CA GLY A 58 -4.46 -9.06 -10.96
C GLY A 58 -5.18 -8.41 -12.16
N ALA A 59 -4.94 -7.13 -12.40
CA ALA A 59 -5.47 -6.44 -13.57
C ALA A 59 -4.89 -6.99 -14.86
N LYS A 60 -3.59 -7.28 -14.91
CA LYS A 60 -2.92 -7.88 -16.07
C LYS A 60 -3.46 -9.26 -16.39
N VAL A 61 -3.66 -10.13 -15.39
CA VAL A 61 -4.23 -11.48 -15.58
C VAL A 61 -5.60 -11.41 -16.24
N VAL A 62 -6.52 -10.62 -15.68
CA VAL A 62 -7.87 -10.53 -16.23
C VAL A 62 -7.89 -9.81 -17.57
N THR A 63 -7.08 -8.77 -17.75
CA THR A 63 -7.01 -8.05 -19.03
C THR A 63 -6.42 -8.91 -20.14
N THR A 64 -5.47 -9.79 -19.83
CA THR A 64 -4.94 -10.78 -20.79
C THR A 64 -6.04 -11.74 -21.24
N GLN A 65 -6.87 -12.21 -20.31
CA GLN A 65 -8.04 -13.02 -20.67
C GLN A 65 -9.04 -12.23 -21.52
N MET A 66 -9.31 -10.96 -21.16
CA MET A 66 -10.18 -10.08 -21.96
C MET A 66 -9.60 -9.82 -23.35
N LYS A 67 -8.27 -9.69 -23.51
CA LYS A 67 -7.61 -9.54 -24.81
C LYS A 67 -7.96 -10.69 -25.73
N ALA A 68 -7.83 -11.92 -25.24
CA ALA A 68 -8.14 -13.12 -26.00
C ALA A 68 -9.64 -13.24 -26.31
N GLN A 69 -10.52 -13.02 -25.32
CA GLN A 69 -11.96 -13.24 -25.48
C GLN A 69 -12.68 -12.12 -26.25
N LEU A 70 -12.17 -10.89 -26.21
CA LEU A 70 -12.77 -9.72 -26.85
C LEU A 70 -11.97 -9.24 -28.07
N ALA A 71 -10.88 -9.93 -28.43
CA ALA A 71 -9.95 -9.53 -29.47
C ALA A 71 -9.52 -8.05 -29.33
N LEU A 72 -9.09 -7.65 -28.12
CA LEU A 72 -8.68 -6.27 -27.85
C LEU A 72 -7.43 -5.93 -28.66
N ASN A 73 -7.46 -4.78 -29.35
CA ASN A 73 -6.23 -4.18 -29.88
C ASN A 73 -5.38 -3.60 -28.75
N ASP A 74 -4.15 -3.19 -29.04
CA ASP A 74 -3.20 -2.73 -28.01
C ASP A 74 -3.63 -1.43 -27.30
N SER A 75 -4.34 -0.54 -28.00
CA SER A 75 -4.91 0.68 -27.40
C SER A 75 -6.01 0.33 -26.40
N GLN A 76 -6.93 -0.56 -26.79
CA GLN A 76 -8.00 -1.03 -25.92
C GLN A 76 -7.44 -1.83 -24.74
N TYR A 77 -6.45 -2.70 -24.98
CA TYR A 77 -5.79 -3.47 -23.93
C TYR A 77 -5.24 -2.56 -22.84
N THR A 78 -4.50 -1.51 -23.22
CA THR A 78 -3.91 -0.56 -22.26
C THR A 78 -4.99 0.13 -21.43
N LYS A 79 -6.04 0.64 -22.08
CA LYS A 79 -7.16 1.30 -21.39
C LYS A 79 -7.94 0.35 -20.47
N VAL A 80 -8.21 -0.88 -20.93
CA VAL A 80 -8.89 -1.91 -20.13
C VAL A 80 -8.04 -2.30 -18.93
N MET A 81 -6.72 -2.40 -19.09
CA MET A 81 -5.78 -2.68 -17.99
C MET A 81 -5.87 -1.61 -16.90
N ASP A 82 -5.87 -0.34 -17.28
CA ASP A 82 -5.98 0.77 -16.32
C ASP A 82 -7.34 0.79 -15.60
N VAL A 83 -8.43 0.53 -16.34
CA VAL A 83 -9.78 0.40 -15.78
C VAL A 83 -9.85 -0.75 -14.78
N ASN A 84 -9.30 -1.91 -15.11
CA ASN A 84 -9.28 -3.09 -14.23
C ASN A 84 -8.39 -2.87 -13.00
N LYS A 85 -7.24 -2.20 -13.16
CA LYS A 85 -6.35 -1.84 -12.04
C LYS A 85 -7.04 -0.90 -11.06
N THR A 86 -7.70 0.13 -11.57
CA THR A 86 -8.46 1.09 -10.74
C THR A 86 -9.60 0.38 -9.99
N PHE A 87 -10.33 -0.51 -10.67
CA PHE A 87 -11.37 -1.33 -10.06
C PHE A 87 -10.82 -2.16 -8.89
N LEU A 88 -9.70 -2.85 -9.09
CA LEU A 88 -9.11 -3.70 -8.06
C LEU A 88 -8.61 -2.94 -6.84
N GLN A 89 -8.02 -1.76 -7.05
CA GLN A 89 -7.60 -0.88 -5.94
C GLN A 89 -8.81 -0.45 -5.10
N LYS A 90 -9.85 0.09 -5.76
CA LYS A 90 -11.07 0.53 -5.08
C LYS A 90 -11.85 -0.62 -4.44
N ALA A 91 -11.84 -1.80 -5.04
CA ALA A 91 -12.47 -2.99 -4.46
C ALA A 91 -11.73 -3.45 -3.20
N ALA A 92 -10.40 -3.46 -3.20
CA ALA A 92 -9.60 -3.78 -2.01
C ALA A 92 -9.81 -2.75 -0.88
N GLU A 93 -9.92 -1.46 -1.21
CA GLU A 93 -10.26 -0.41 -0.24
C GLU A 93 -11.67 -0.60 0.34
N ALA A 94 -12.66 -0.94 -0.50
CA ALA A 94 -14.02 -1.22 -0.06
C ALA A 94 -14.10 -2.44 0.88
N GLU A 95 -13.27 -3.48 0.64
CA GLU A 95 -13.18 -4.67 1.50
C GLU A 95 -12.64 -4.34 2.89
N LYS A 96 -11.69 -3.40 2.99
CA LYS A 96 -11.05 -2.99 4.26
C LYS A 96 -11.80 -1.89 4.99
N GLY A 97 -12.56 -1.07 4.27
CA GLY A 97 -13.15 0.17 4.80
C GLY A 97 -14.45 0.00 5.60
N THR A 98 -14.97 -1.22 5.77
CA THR A 98 -16.12 -1.50 6.66
C THR A 98 -16.21 -2.99 6.96
N THR A 99 -16.60 -3.34 8.19
CA THR A 99 -16.92 -4.72 8.58
C THR A 99 -18.39 -5.07 8.33
N ASN A 100 -19.24 -4.08 8.05
CA ASN A 100 -20.66 -4.29 7.75
C ASN A 100 -20.82 -4.93 6.35
N PRO A 101 -21.37 -6.16 6.24
CA PRO A 101 -21.48 -6.86 4.97
C PRO A 101 -22.33 -6.12 3.94
N THR A 102 -23.40 -5.45 4.37
CA THR A 102 -24.32 -4.72 3.49
C THR A 102 -23.67 -3.48 2.91
N GLU A 103 -22.94 -2.72 3.73
CA GLU A 103 -22.20 -1.55 3.25
C GLU A 103 -21.07 -1.94 2.31
N LYS A 104 -20.35 -3.02 2.64
CA LYS A 104 -19.31 -3.61 1.79
C LYS A 104 -19.88 -3.97 0.42
N ALA A 105 -20.99 -4.71 0.38
CA ALA A 105 -21.65 -5.08 -0.86
C ALA A 105 -22.07 -3.86 -1.69
N LYS A 106 -22.60 -2.81 -1.04
CA LYS A 106 -22.95 -1.55 -1.71
C LYS A 106 -21.72 -0.86 -2.33
N LYS A 107 -20.61 -0.76 -1.60
CA LYS A 107 -19.36 -0.15 -2.09
C LYS A 107 -18.79 -0.94 -3.27
N ILE A 108 -18.72 -2.28 -3.16
CA ILE A 108 -18.24 -3.14 -4.25
C ILE A 108 -19.13 -3.02 -5.49
N LYS A 109 -20.46 -2.96 -5.30
CA LYS A 109 -21.39 -2.72 -6.41
C LYS A 109 -21.12 -1.39 -7.11
N ALA A 110 -20.99 -0.30 -6.37
CA ALA A 110 -20.72 1.02 -6.94
C ALA A 110 -19.42 1.03 -7.77
N VAL A 111 -18.34 0.43 -7.25
CA VAL A 111 -17.05 0.31 -7.94
C VAL A 111 -17.16 -0.58 -9.19
N THR A 112 -18.00 -1.63 -9.14
CA THR A 112 -18.29 -2.49 -10.31
C THR A 112 -19.04 -1.74 -11.40
N ASP A 113 -20.06 -0.95 -11.03
CA ASP A 113 -20.85 -0.17 -11.99
C ASP A 113 -20.00 0.94 -12.63
N GLU A 114 -19.08 1.55 -11.88
CA GLU A 114 -18.08 2.50 -12.40
C GLU A 114 -17.16 1.81 -13.44
N ARG A 115 -16.66 0.61 -13.13
CA ARG A 115 -15.84 -0.19 -14.07
C ARG A 115 -16.60 -0.46 -15.36
N ASP A 116 -17.84 -0.93 -15.27
CA ASP A 116 -18.64 -1.26 -16.45
C ASP A 116 -18.87 -0.04 -17.34
N THR A 117 -19.16 1.12 -16.73
CA THR A 117 -19.31 2.39 -17.44
C THR A 117 -18.04 2.76 -18.21
N LYS A 118 -16.87 2.63 -17.56
CA LYS A 118 -15.57 2.90 -18.19
C LYS A 118 -15.21 1.87 -19.27
N LEU A 119 -15.55 0.59 -19.09
CA LEU A 119 -15.33 -0.41 -20.12
C LEU A 119 -16.21 -0.16 -21.34
N LYS A 120 -17.46 0.27 -21.14
CA LYS A 120 -18.38 0.59 -22.24
C LYS A 120 -17.87 1.72 -23.13
N SER A 121 -17.11 2.68 -22.61
CA SER A 121 -16.54 3.77 -23.42
C SER A 121 -15.25 3.38 -24.16
N VAL A 122 -14.62 2.26 -23.80
CA VAL A 122 -13.36 1.77 -24.40
C VAL A 122 -13.61 0.66 -25.41
N LEU A 123 -14.60 -0.19 -25.13
CA LEU A 123 -14.95 -1.35 -25.94
C LEU A 123 -15.92 -0.95 -27.06
N THR A 124 -15.86 -1.65 -28.19
CA THR A 124 -16.93 -1.58 -29.19
C THR A 124 -18.21 -2.20 -28.63
N GLU A 125 -19.36 -1.92 -29.24
CA GLU A 125 -20.64 -2.50 -28.80
C GLU A 125 -20.60 -4.04 -28.79
N THR A 126 -20.02 -4.65 -29.81
CA THR A 126 -19.87 -6.12 -29.91
C THR A 126 -18.99 -6.65 -28.78
N GLN A 127 -17.85 -6.01 -28.53
CA GLN A 127 -16.95 -6.40 -27.43
C GLN A 127 -17.64 -6.23 -26.07
N TYR A 128 -18.40 -5.15 -25.88
CA TYR A 128 -19.12 -4.90 -24.64
C TYR A 128 -20.25 -5.91 -24.40
N LYS A 129 -20.96 -6.34 -25.45
CA LYS A 129 -21.94 -7.44 -25.36
C LYS A 129 -21.26 -8.73 -24.91
N THR A 130 -20.14 -9.12 -25.54
CA THR A 130 -19.37 -10.31 -25.13
C THR A 130 -18.83 -10.19 -23.71
N TYR A 131 -18.36 -9.00 -23.31
CA TYR A 131 -17.93 -8.72 -21.95
C TYR A 131 -19.07 -8.96 -20.94
N THR A 132 -20.25 -8.41 -21.22
CA THR A 132 -21.41 -8.51 -20.32
C THR A 132 -21.85 -9.96 -20.16
N ALA A 133 -21.88 -10.74 -21.25
CA ALA A 133 -22.19 -12.17 -21.22
C ALA A 133 -21.16 -12.99 -20.42
N ASN A 134 -19.89 -12.57 -20.39
CA ASN A 134 -18.80 -13.25 -19.69
C ASN A 134 -18.44 -12.64 -18.34
N LYS A 135 -19.22 -11.68 -17.84
CA LYS A 135 -18.89 -10.90 -16.62
C LYS A 135 -18.64 -11.79 -15.40
N ALA A 136 -19.41 -12.88 -15.25
CA ALA A 136 -19.24 -13.85 -14.18
C ALA A 136 -17.87 -14.56 -14.24
N ASN A 137 -17.40 -14.91 -15.44
CA ASN A 137 -16.10 -15.57 -15.65
C ASN A 137 -14.93 -14.65 -15.29
N TYR A 138 -14.98 -13.38 -15.71
CA TYR A 138 -13.97 -12.40 -15.30
C TYR A 138 -13.97 -12.15 -13.79
N GLY A 139 -15.16 -12.10 -13.17
CA GLY A 139 -15.30 -12.02 -11.72
C GLY A 139 -14.70 -13.22 -10.99
N LYS A 140 -14.88 -14.44 -11.53
CA LYS A 140 -14.24 -15.65 -11.01
C LYS A 140 -12.73 -15.57 -11.12
N LYS A 141 -12.19 -15.10 -12.26
CA LYS A 141 -10.75 -14.96 -12.46
C LYS A 141 -10.12 -13.97 -11.49
N PHE A 142 -10.79 -12.85 -11.21
CA PHE A 142 -10.37 -11.96 -10.14
C PHE A 142 -10.36 -12.69 -8.80
N ARG A 143 -11.41 -13.42 -8.44
CA ARG A 143 -11.45 -14.14 -7.16
C ARG A 143 -10.33 -15.18 -7.04
N GLU A 144 -10.11 -15.99 -8.07
CA GLU A 144 -9.04 -17.00 -8.14
C GLU A 144 -7.64 -16.40 -7.95
N TYR A 145 -7.39 -15.18 -8.45
CA TYR A 145 -6.09 -14.52 -8.29
C TYR A 145 -5.85 -13.98 -6.87
N TYR A 146 -6.91 -13.65 -6.15
CA TYR A 146 -6.81 -13.00 -4.84
C TYR A 146 -6.92 -13.95 -3.65
N GLN A 147 -7.53 -15.12 -3.85
CA GLN A 147 -7.52 -16.25 -2.91
C GLN A 147 -6.12 -16.86 -2.80
#